data_AF-B5ST91-F1
#
_entry.id   AF-B5ST91-F1
#
_cell.length_a   1.000
_cell.length_b   1.000
_cell.length_c   1.000
_cell.angle_alpha   90.00
_cell.angle_beta   90.00
_cell.angle_gamma   90.00
#
_symmetry.space_group_name_H-M   'P 1'
#
loop_
_entity.id
_entity.type
_entity.pdbx_description
1 polymer ?
#
loop_
_entity_poly.entity_id
_entity_poly.type
_entity_poly.pdbx_seq_one_letter_code
_entity_poly.pdbx_strand_id
1 'polypeptide(L)'
;VWSIVWACGPLFHWGAYITEGILTSCSFDYISTDHSTRSFILCMYFFGFMFPIVIICFCYFNIVMSVSNHEKEMAAMAKRLNAKELRKAQAGQSAEMKLAKISMIIITQYLCSWSPYAVVALLAQFGPVEWITPYAAELPVLFAKASAIHNPIVYSVSHPKFREAIQTTFPWMLSCCQFNEKECEDANDAEEEIQASEGGGGESA
;
A
#
# COMPACT_ATOMS: atom_id res chain seq x y z
N VAL A 1 0.61 -8.63 -15.01
CA VAL A 1 1.68 -8.65 -16.04
C VAL A 1 2.99 -8.10 -15.50
N TRP A 2 3.07 -6.85 -15.01
CA TRP A 2 4.30 -6.25 -14.44
C TRP A 2 5.03 -7.15 -13.42
N SER A 3 4.32 -7.61 -12.39
CA SER A 3 4.93 -8.45 -11.34
C SER A 3 5.51 -9.76 -11.86
N ILE A 4 4.88 -10.36 -12.88
CA ILE A 4 5.37 -11.60 -13.49
C ILE A 4 6.68 -11.34 -14.22
N VAL A 5 6.75 -10.26 -15.02
CA VAL A 5 7.94 -9.89 -15.80
C VAL A 5 9.17 -9.74 -14.90
N TRP A 6 9.01 -9.07 -13.75
CA TRP A 6 10.13 -8.81 -12.83
C TRP A 6 10.40 -9.91 -11.80
N ALA A 7 9.56 -10.96 -11.76
CA ALA A 7 9.75 -12.12 -10.89
C ALA A 7 10.14 -13.40 -11.65
N CYS A 8 9.91 -13.47 -12.97
CA CYS A 8 10.12 -14.69 -13.74
C CYS A 8 11.55 -14.86 -14.27
N GLY A 9 12.39 -13.81 -14.24
CA GLY A 9 13.78 -13.84 -14.73
C GLY A 9 14.56 -15.10 -14.31
N PRO A 10 14.55 -15.47 -13.01
CA PRO A 10 15.25 -16.65 -12.51
C PRO A 10 14.79 -17.99 -13.11
N LEU A 11 13.55 -18.07 -13.58
CA LEU A 11 13.03 -19.26 -14.27
C LEU A 11 13.66 -19.45 -15.66
N PHE A 12 14.23 -18.39 -16.22
CA PHE A 12 14.91 -18.36 -17.51
C PHE A 12 16.42 -18.19 -17.36
N HIS A 13 16.98 -18.52 -16.20
CA HIS A 13 18.41 -18.40 -15.86
C HIS A 13 18.94 -16.95 -15.82
N TRP A 14 18.03 -15.96 -15.77
CA TRP A 14 18.39 -14.58 -15.46
C TRP A 14 18.26 -14.35 -13.94
N GLY A 15 19.32 -14.73 -13.21
CA GLY A 15 19.28 -14.97 -11.77
C GLY A 15 18.85 -16.41 -11.43
N ALA A 16 18.65 -16.69 -10.15
CA ALA A 16 18.24 -18.00 -9.65
C ALA A 16 17.30 -17.87 -8.43
N TYR A 17 16.45 -18.88 -8.21
CA TYR A 17 15.75 -19.06 -6.93
C TYR A 17 16.47 -20.16 -6.15
N ILE A 18 16.97 -19.84 -4.96
CA ILE A 18 17.75 -20.74 -4.10
C ILE A 18 17.19 -20.75 -2.68
N THR A 19 17.65 -21.69 -1.87
CA THR A 19 17.36 -21.69 -0.43
C THR A 19 18.13 -20.59 0.29
N GLU A 20 17.52 -19.99 1.30
CA GLU A 20 18.14 -18.91 2.10
C GLU A 20 18.08 -19.18 3.60
N GLY A 21 18.81 -18.38 4.39
CA GLY A 21 18.75 -18.38 5.84
C GLY A 21 19.10 -19.74 6.45
N ILE A 22 18.16 -20.32 7.18
CA ILE A 22 18.30 -21.67 7.78
C ILE A 22 17.90 -22.81 6.83
N LEU A 23 17.79 -22.53 5.52
CA LEU A 23 17.49 -23.48 4.45
C LEU A 23 16.09 -24.10 4.49
N THR A 24 15.13 -23.42 5.12
CA THR A 24 13.73 -23.84 5.22
C THR A 24 12.79 -23.13 4.24
N SER A 25 13.27 -22.07 3.58
CA SER A 25 12.52 -21.34 2.56
C SER A 25 13.42 -20.93 1.38
N CYS A 26 12.79 -20.57 0.27
CA CYS A 26 13.47 -20.12 -0.94
C CYS A 26 13.25 -18.62 -1.20
N SER A 27 14.23 -18.00 -1.84
CA SER A 27 14.16 -16.65 -2.37
C SER A 27 15.09 -16.49 -3.58
N PHE A 28 15.15 -15.29 -4.16
CA PHE A 28 16.09 -15.00 -5.23
C PHE A 28 17.52 -15.06 -4.70
N ASP A 29 18.45 -15.51 -5.54
CA ASP A 29 19.87 -15.53 -5.23
C ASP A 29 20.41 -14.09 -5.17
N TYR A 30 20.76 -13.65 -3.97
CA TYR A 30 21.42 -12.37 -3.69
C TYR A 30 22.87 -12.55 -3.21
N ILE A 31 23.42 -13.76 -3.34
CA ILE A 31 24.78 -14.11 -2.94
C ILE A 31 25.68 -14.19 -4.16
N SER A 32 25.18 -14.77 -5.26
CA SER A 32 25.97 -14.90 -6.50
C SER A 32 26.23 -13.53 -7.15
N THR A 33 27.51 -13.24 -7.34
CA THR A 33 27.98 -11.95 -7.87
C THR A 33 28.19 -11.94 -9.38
N ASP A 34 27.75 -12.97 -10.10
CA ASP A 34 27.85 -13.04 -11.54
C ASP A 34 26.97 -11.98 -12.24
N HIS A 35 27.29 -11.68 -13.49
CA HIS A 35 26.61 -10.62 -14.25
C HIS A 35 25.11 -10.89 -14.44
N SER A 36 24.69 -12.15 -14.58
CA SER A 36 23.28 -12.51 -14.76
C SER A 36 22.50 -12.22 -13.49
N THR A 37 22.94 -12.76 -12.36
CA THR A 37 22.30 -12.58 -11.05
C THR A 37 22.30 -11.11 -10.63
N ARG A 38 23.44 -10.42 -10.74
CA ARG A 38 23.55 -9.01 -10.37
C ARG A 38 22.64 -8.11 -11.20
N SER A 39 22.56 -8.32 -12.51
CA SER A 39 21.68 -7.52 -13.37
C SER A 39 20.21 -7.78 -13.05
N PHE A 40 19.82 -9.03 -12.78
CA PHE A 40 18.47 -9.36 -12.32
C PHE A 40 18.12 -8.65 -11.01
N ILE A 41 18.99 -8.71 -9.99
CA ILE A 41 18.79 -8.02 -8.71
C ILE A 41 18.58 -6.52 -8.94
N LEU A 42 19.44 -5.86 -9.72
CA LEU A 42 19.31 -4.42 -9.99
C LEU A 42 17.98 -4.09 -10.68
N CYS A 43 17.57 -4.89 -11.67
CA CYS A 43 16.28 -4.72 -12.33
C CYS A 43 15.11 -4.95 -11.38
N MET A 44 15.13 -6.00 -10.56
CA MET A 44 14.10 -6.30 -9.58
C MET A 44 13.96 -5.17 -8.55
N TYR A 45 15.06 -4.63 -8.03
CA TYR A 45 15.03 -3.51 -7.08
C TYR A 45 14.51 -2.23 -7.72
N PHE A 46 14.96 -1.91 -8.94
CA PHE A 46 14.53 -0.69 -9.61
C PHE A 46 13.06 -0.76 -10.01
N PHE A 47 12.66 -1.78 -10.77
CA PHE A 47 11.30 -1.88 -11.33
C PHE A 47 10.28 -2.50 -10.38
N GLY A 48 10.72 -3.41 -9.51
CA GLY A 48 9.85 -4.09 -8.55
C GLY A 48 9.67 -3.32 -7.23
N PHE A 49 10.59 -2.42 -6.88
CA PHE A 49 10.54 -1.71 -5.59
C PHE A 49 10.61 -0.18 -5.74
N MET A 50 11.68 0.38 -6.31
CA MET A 50 11.87 1.84 -6.36
C MET A 50 10.87 2.56 -7.27
N PHE A 51 10.61 2.04 -8.46
CA PHE A 51 9.70 2.67 -9.42
C PHE A 51 8.25 2.77 -8.89
N PRO A 52 7.64 1.70 -8.32
CA PRO A 52 6.37 1.82 -7.61
C PRO A 52 6.39 2.86 -6.48
N ILE A 53 7.46 2.91 -5.68
CA ILE A 53 7.60 3.88 -4.58
C ILE A 53 7.61 5.32 -5.12
N VAL A 54 8.33 5.59 -6.20
CA VAL A 54 8.35 6.92 -6.83
C VAL A 54 6.96 7.34 -7.30
N ILE A 55 6.21 6.43 -7.95
CA ILE A 55 4.83 6.69 -8.36
C ILE A 55 3.96 7.01 -7.14
N ILE A 56 4.04 6.19 -6.10
CA ILE A 56 3.28 6.38 -4.86
C ILE A 56 3.61 7.74 -4.23
N CYS A 57 4.89 8.06 -4.05
CA CYS A 57 5.33 9.34 -3.49
C CYS A 57 4.82 10.51 -4.34
N PHE A 58 4.90 10.41 -5.67
CA PHE A 58 4.37 11.44 -6.56
C PHE A 58 2.87 11.62 -6.40
N CYS A 59 2.08 10.54 -6.40
CA CYS A 59 0.63 10.60 -6.19
C CYS A 59 0.26 11.25 -4.86
N TYR A 60 0.89 10.82 -3.76
CA TYR A 60 0.60 11.37 -2.43
C TYR A 60 1.07 12.81 -2.25
N PHE A 61 2.20 13.18 -2.85
CA PHE A 61 2.65 14.57 -2.87
C PHE A 61 1.60 15.47 -3.54
N ASN A 62 1.04 15.04 -4.67
CA ASN A 62 -0.05 15.77 -5.35
C ASN A 62 -1.33 15.82 -4.50
N ILE A 63 -1.69 14.74 -3.81
CA ILE A 63 -2.84 14.73 -2.89
C ILE A 63 -2.65 15.79 -1.80
N VAL A 64 -1.50 15.79 -1.12
CA VAL A 64 -1.21 16.75 -0.04
C VAL A 64 -1.23 18.19 -0.55
N MET A 65 -0.66 18.45 -1.72
CA MET A 65 -0.71 19.78 -2.34
C MET A 65 -2.16 20.20 -2.66
N SER A 66 -2.96 19.27 -3.17
CA SER A 66 -4.38 19.50 -3.49
C SER A 66 -5.21 19.85 -2.26
N VAL A 67 -4.91 19.30 -1.08
CA VAL A 67 -5.63 19.64 0.18
C VAL A 67 -5.66 21.14 0.43
N SER A 68 -4.54 21.84 0.23
CA SER A 68 -4.46 23.29 0.45
C SER A 68 -5.29 24.13 -0.53
N ASN A 69 -5.44 23.65 -1.76
CA ASN A 69 -6.31 24.28 -2.76
C ASN A 69 -7.77 23.98 -2.46
N HIS A 70 -8.05 22.75 -2.03
CA HIS A 70 -9.38 22.30 -1.68
C HIS A 70 -9.97 23.07 -0.49
N GLU A 71 -9.17 23.38 0.54
CA GLU A 71 -9.62 24.24 1.66
C GLU A 71 -10.15 25.60 1.18
N LYS A 72 -9.47 26.20 0.19
CA LYS A 72 -9.89 27.49 -0.40
C LYS A 72 -11.16 27.34 -1.24
N GLU A 73 -11.27 26.26 -2.01
CA GLU A 73 -12.45 25.95 -2.80
C GLU A 73 -13.67 25.71 -1.90
N MET A 74 -13.53 24.93 -0.82
CA MET A 74 -14.58 24.71 0.16
C MET A 74 -15.03 26.01 0.84
N ALA A 75 -14.10 26.90 1.18
CA ALA A 75 -14.44 28.22 1.71
C ALA A 75 -15.19 29.10 0.69
N ALA A 76 -14.92 28.94 -0.61
CA ALA A 76 -15.65 29.63 -1.68
C ALA A 76 -17.03 29.02 -1.92
N MET A 77 -17.15 27.68 -1.90
CA MET A 77 -18.41 26.96 -2.03
C MET A 77 -19.33 27.19 -0.84
N ALA A 78 -18.80 27.39 0.36
CA ALA A 78 -19.58 27.74 1.56
C ALA A 78 -20.39 29.04 1.41
N LYS A 79 -20.00 29.92 0.48
CA LYS A 79 -20.73 31.16 0.16
C LYS A 79 -21.84 30.96 -0.89
N ARG A 80 -21.85 29.82 -1.58
CA ARG A 80 -22.71 29.55 -2.75
C ARG A 80 -23.68 28.39 -2.53
N LEU A 81 -23.31 27.42 -1.72
CA LEU A 81 -24.10 26.23 -1.40
C LEU A 81 -24.92 26.43 -0.12
N ASN A 82 -26.02 25.70 -0.02
CA ASN A 82 -26.77 25.64 1.24
C ASN A 82 -26.02 24.77 2.28
N ALA A 83 -26.41 24.87 3.55
CA ALA A 83 -25.74 24.17 4.65
C ALA A 83 -25.75 22.63 4.50
N LYS A 84 -26.76 22.06 3.83
CA LYS A 84 -26.89 20.61 3.63
C LYS A 84 -25.95 20.12 2.53
N GLU A 85 -25.90 20.83 1.40
CA GLU A 85 -25.01 20.55 0.27
C GLU A 85 -23.54 20.72 0.66
N LEU A 86 -23.20 21.78 1.40
CA LEU A 86 -21.84 21.99 1.89
C LEU A 86 -21.39 20.88 2.84
N ARG A 87 -22.29 20.43 3.73
CA ARG A 87 -22.00 19.35 4.67
C ARG A 87 -21.86 18.01 3.95
N LYS A 88 -22.63 17.78 2.89
CA LYS A 88 -22.46 16.60 2.03
C LYS A 88 -21.05 16.65 1.41
N ALA A 89 -20.69 17.74 0.72
CA ALA A 89 -19.40 17.91 0.02
C ALA A 89 -18.19 17.63 0.91
N GLN A 90 -18.27 18.11 2.15
CA GLN A 90 -17.24 17.89 3.15
C GLN A 90 -17.15 16.42 3.62
N ALA A 91 -18.28 15.71 3.70
CA ALA A 91 -18.33 14.29 4.06
C ALA A 91 -17.74 13.41 2.95
N GLY A 92 -18.10 13.64 1.68
CA GLY A 92 -17.50 13.00 0.50
C GLY A 92 -15.97 13.03 0.53
N GLN A 93 -15.44 14.24 0.62
CA GLN A 93 -13.99 14.47 0.65
C GLN A 93 -13.32 13.84 1.90
N SER A 94 -13.97 13.91 3.07
CA SER A 94 -13.44 13.31 4.30
C SER A 94 -13.33 11.79 4.20
N ALA A 95 -14.26 11.13 3.49
CA ALA A 95 -14.19 9.70 3.24
C ALA A 95 -13.07 9.33 2.27
N GLU A 96 -12.89 10.07 1.17
CA GLU A 96 -11.75 9.86 0.25
C GLU A 96 -10.41 10.03 0.98
N MET A 97 -10.30 11.07 1.80
CA MET A 97 -9.11 11.31 2.64
C MET A 97 -8.89 10.17 3.65
N LYS A 98 -9.96 9.59 4.20
CA LYS A 98 -9.87 8.40 5.07
C LYS A 98 -9.30 7.21 4.30
N LEU A 99 -9.78 6.93 3.08
CA LEU A 99 -9.24 5.86 2.23
C LEU A 99 -7.77 6.12 1.83
N ALA A 100 -7.43 7.37 1.50
CA ALA A 100 -6.06 7.76 1.20
C ALA A 100 -5.12 7.50 2.40
N LYS A 101 -5.57 7.82 3.62
CA LYS A 101 -4.84 7.53 4.87
C LYS A 101 -4.67 6.03 5.12
N ILE A 102 -5.70 5.22 4.89
CA ILE A 102 -5.62 3.75 5.00
C ILE A 102 -4.55 3.22 4.05
N SER A 103 -4.57 3.67 2.79
CA SER A 103 -3.58 3.29 1.80
C SER A 103 -2.15 3.70 2.21
N MET A 104 -1.96 4.90 2.80
CA MET A 104 -0.65 5.31 3.34
C MET A 104 -0.16 4.38 4.46
N ILE A 105 -1.05 3.94 5.35
CA ILE A 105 -0.71 3.00 6.44
C ILE A 105 -0.22 1.68 5.84
N ILE A 106 -0.93 1.14 4.85
CA ILE A 106 -0.58 -0.13 4.20
C ILE A 106 0.74 -0.03 3.44
N ILE A 107 0.96 1.06 2.70
CA ILE A 107 2.22 1.31 2.00
C ILE A 107 3.37 1.40 3.01
N THR A 108 3.20 2.18 4.08
CA THR A 108 4.23 2.33 5.12
C THR A 108 4.54 0.99 5.76
N GLN A 109 3.52 0.19 6.08
CA GLN A 109 3.68 -1.16 6.59
C GLN A 109 4.49 -2.02 5.62
N TYR A 110 4.14 -2.04 4.33
CA TYR A 110 4.87 -2.80 3.31
C TYR A 110 6.35 -2.40 3.26
N LEU A 111 6.65 -1.09 3.22
CA LEU A 111 8.02 -0.58 3.20
C LEU A 111 8.78 -0.98 4.47
N CYS A 112 8.21 -0.76 5.64
CA CYS A 112 8.83 -1.14 6.91
C CYS A 112 9.09 -2.66 6.99
N SER A 113 8.20 -3.49 6.43
CA SER A 113 8.37 -4.93 6.44
C SER A 113 9.43 -5.44 5.46
N TRP A 114 9.50 -4.86 4.25
CA TRP A 114 10.40 -5.34 3.20
C TRP A 114 11.78 -4.68 3.22
N SER A 115 11.89 -3.43 3.68
CA SER A 115 13.16 -2.69 3.69
C SER A 115 14.28 -3.39 4.46
N PRO A 116 14.07 -3.98 5.66
CA PRO A 116 15.13 -4.70 6.37
C PRO A 116 15.72 -5.84 5.54
N TYR A 117 14.86 -6.66 4.93
CA TYR A 117 15.29 -7.76 4.07
C TYR A 117 15.98 -7.26 2.80
N ALA A 118 15.44 -6.20 2.19
CA ALA A 118 16.03 -5.57 1.02
C ALA A 118 17.46 -5.04 1.29
N VAL A 119 17.68 -4.44 2.47
CA VAL A 119 19.02 -4.00 2.88
C VAL A 119 19.97 -5.18 3.05
N VAL A 120 19.53 -6.29 3.66
CA VAL A 120 20.36 -7.49 3.82
C VAL A 120 20.75 -8.09 2.48
N ALA A 121 19.81 -8.20 1.53
CA ALA A 121 20.11 -8.71 0.19
C ALA A 121 21.07 -7.78 -0.59
N LEU A 122 20.94 -6.46 -0.46
CA LEU A 122 21.92 -5.53 -1.06
C LEU A 122 23.30 -5.61 -0.39
N LEU A 123 23.35 -5.80 0.93
CA LEU A 123 24.62 -6.00 1.65
C LEU A 123 25.30 -7.31 1.24
N ALA A 124 24.55 -8.37 1.00
CA ALA A 124 25.08 -9.62 0.47
C ALA A 124 25.66 -9.42 -0.95
N GLN A 125 24.99 -8.63 -1.79
CA GLN A 125 25.37 -8.46 -3.20
C GLN A 125 26.51 -7.45 -3.42
N PHE A 126 26.60 -6.40 -2.61
CA PHE A 126 27.50 -5.26 -2.82
C PHE A 126 28.39 -4.93 -1.61
N GLY A 127 28.15 -5.58 -0.46
CA GLY A 127 28.83 -5.31 0.80
C GLY A 127 29.59 -6.52 1.35
N PRO A 128 29.91 -6.51 2.65
CA PRO A 128 30.61 -7.60 3.32
C PRO A 128 29.67 -8.79 3.54
N VAL A 129 29.82 -9.84 2.73
CA VAL A 129 28.98 -11.06 2.80
C VAL A 129 29.12 -11.79 4.15
N GLU A 130 30.23 -11.59 4.86
CA GLU A 130 30.46 -12.14 6.19
C GLU A 130 29.47 -11.64 7.27
N TRP A 131 28.77 -10.53 7.02
CA TRP A 131 27.71 -10.05 7.92
C TRP A 131 26.40 -10.82 7.75
N ILE A 132 26.26 -11.55 6.64
CA ILE A 132 25.04 -12.27 6.25
C ILE A 132 25.05 -13.66 6.88
N THR A 133 24.89 -13.69 8.19
CA THR A 133 24.70 -14.94 8.95
C THR A 133 23.29 -15.51 8.71
N PRO A 134 23.05 -16.81 9.00
CA PRO A 134 21.72 -17.41 8.83
C PRO A 134 20.59 -16.62 9.49
N TYR A 135 20.78 -16.13 10.72
CA TYR A 135 19.76 -15.33 11.41
C TYR A 135 19.67 -13.88 10.91
N ALA A 136 20.78 -13.31 10.43
CA ALA A 136 20.78 -11.99 9.81
C ALA A 136 19.96 -11.97 8.51
N ALA A 137 19.87 -13.09 7.80
CA ALA A 137 18.97 -13.26 6.66
C ALA A 137 17.54 -13.69 7.08
N GLU A 138 17.42 -14.65 8.00
CA GLU A 138 16.15 -15.28 8.37
C GLU A 138 15.18 -14.29 9.06
N LEU A 139 15.65 -13.52 10.05
CA LEU A 139 14.75 -12.65 10.81
C LEU A 139 14.11 -11.54 9.95
N PRO A 140 14.87 -10.81 9.11
CA PRO A 140 14.28 -9.83 8.20
C PRO A 140 13.33 -10.43 7.17
N VAL A 141 13.63 -11.63 6.63
CA VAL A 141 12.73 -12.24 5.65
C VAL A 141 11.42 -12.73 6.28
N LEU A 142 11.44 -13.21 7.52
CA LEU A 142 10.21 -13.54 8.24
C LEU A 142 9.31 -12.31 8.40
N PHE A 143 9.90 -11.15 8.70
CA PHE A 143 9.17 -9.89 8.80
C PHE A 143 8.60 -9.45 7.44
N ALA A 144 9.37 -9.63 6.36
CA ALA A 144 8.91 -9.36 5.00
C ALA A 144 7.74 -10.28 4.59
N LYS A 145 7.83 -11.59 4.87
CA LYS A 145 6.77 -12.57 4.57
C LYS A 145 5.49 -12.29 5.37
N ALA A 146 5.62 -11.88 6.63
CA ALA A 146 4.50 -11.46 7.47
C ALA A 146 3.78 -10.20 6.94
N SER A 147 4.39 -9.42 6.04
CA SER A 147 3.75 -8.24 5.46
C SER A 147 2.38 -8.53 4.85
N ALA A 148 2.20 -9.70 4.24
CA ALA A 148 0.99 -10.03 3.50
C ALA A 148 -0.26 -10.19 4.39
N ILE A 149 -0.07 -10.43 5.70
CA ILE A 149 -1.19 -10.63 6.64
C ILE A 149 -1.67 -9.34 7.30
N HIS A 150 -0.94 -8.23 7.19
CA HIS A 150 -1.30 -6.99 7.85
C HIS A 150 -2.44 -6.24 7.16
N ASN A 151 -2.58 -6.33 5.83
CA ASN A 151 -3.62 -5.57 5.10
C ASN A 151 -5.05 -5.88 5.58
N PRO A 152 -5.48 -7.15 5.71
CA PRO A 152 -6.80 -7.46 6.24
C PRO A 152 -7.01 -6.92 7.66
N ILE A 153 -5.98 -6.94 8.50
CA ILE A 153 -6.04 -6.40 9.87
C ILE A 153 -6.28 -4.88 9.82
N VAL A 154 -5.51 -4.16 9.00
CA VAL A 154 -5.69 -2.70 8.82
C VAL A 154 -7.11 -2.40 8.34
N TYR A 155 -7.62 -3.12 7.34
CA TYR A 155 -8.99 -2.91 6.86
C TYR A 155 -10.03 -3.19 7.93
N SER A 156 -9.86 -4.26 8.73
CA SER A 156 -10.82 -4.64 9.80
C SER A 156 -10.95 -3.58 10.90
N VAL A 157 -9.94 -2.72 11.09
CA VAL A 157 -9.98 -1.66 12.10
C VAL A 157 -10.28 -0.28 11.54
N SER A 158 -10.12 -0.06 10.23
CA SER A 158 -10.14 1.29 9.65
C SER A 158 -11.11 1.49 8.47
N HIS A 159 -11.48 0.43 7.75
CA HIS A 159 -12.27 0.54 6.51
C HIS A 159 -13.77 0.35 6.80
N PRO A 160 -14.62 1.39 6.66
CA PRO A 160 -16.03 1.34 7.10
C PRO A 160 -16.85 0.23 6.45
N LYS A 161 -16.88 0.16 5.11
CA LYS A 161 -17.66 -0.86 4.37
C LYS A 161 -17.17 -2.28 4.59
N PHE A 162 -15.85 -2.46 4.68
CA PHE A 162 -15.27 -3.76 5.01
C PHE A 162 -15.67 -4.21 6.42
N ARG A 163 -15.70 -3.28 7.38
CA ARG A 163 -16.16 -3.52 8.76
C ARG A 163 -17.64 -3.86 8.82
N GLU A 164 -18.48 -3.17 8.05
CA GLU A 164 -19.91 -3.49 7.90
C GLU A 164 -20.12 -4.92 7.38
N ALA A 165 -19.37 -5.29 6.32
CA ALA A 165 -19.42 -6.64 5.77
C ALA A 165 -19.00 -7.70 6.81
N ILE A 166 -17.93 -7.45 7.58
CA ILE A 166 -17.52 -8.34 8.68
C ILE A 166 -18.61 -8.42 9.76
N GLN A 167 -19.19 -7.29 10.18
CA GLN A 167 -20.24 -7.28 11.19
C GLN A 167 -21.44 -8.15 10.77
N THR A 168 -21.78 -8.14 9.49
CA THR A 168 -22.92 -8.88 8.94
C THR A 168 -22.61 -10.37 8.74
N THR A 169 -21.36 -10.72 8.39
CA THR A 169 -20.98 -12.10 8.04
C THR A 169 -20.26 -12.87 9.15
N PHE A 170 -19.32 -12.21 9.84
CA PHE A 170 -18.45 -12.78 10.87
C PHE A 170 -18.25 -11.82 12.05
N PRO A 171 -19.32 -11.48 12.81
CA PRO A 171 -19.27 -10.43 13.83
C PRO A 171 -18.26 -10.69 14.96
N TRP A 172 -17.94 -11.96 15.24
CA TRP A 172 -16.97 -12.33 16.27
C TRP A 172 -15.55 -11.79 16.01
N MET A 173 -15.21 -11.51 14.73
CA MET A 173 -13.92 -10.91 14.36
C MET A 173 -13.79 -9.45 14.81
N LEU A 174 -14.89 -8.75 15.11
CA LEU A 174 -14.89 -7.36 15.59
C LEU A 174 -15.07 -7.24 17.10
N SER A 175 -14.94 -8.33 17.85
CA SER A 175 -15.09 -8.35 19.31
C SER A 175 -14.24 -7.30 20.04
N CYS A 176 -13.01 -7.04 19.58
CA CYS A 176 -12.13 -6.02 20.14
C CYS A 176 -12.22 -4.65 19.43
N CYS A 177 -12.99 -4.54 18.35
CA CYS A 177 -13.05 -3.37 17.46
C CYS A 177 -14.50 -3.14 16.99
N GLN A 178 -15.43 -3.02 17.94
CA GLN A 178 -16.88 -3.01 17.68
C GLN A 178 -17.25 -2.06 16.53
N PHE A 179 -18.13 -2.55 15.65
CA PHE A 179 -18.64 -1.78 14.55
C PHE A 179 -19.59 -0.68 15.05
N ASN A 180 -19.54 0.48 14.40
CA ASN A 180 -20.44 1.59 14.67
C ASN A 180 -21.16 1.95 13.36
N GLU A 181 -22.49 1.81 13.35
CA GLU A 181 -23.35 2.07 12.17
C GLU A 181 -23.12 3.47 11.59
N LYS A 182 -22.84 4.46 12.46
CA LYS A 182 -22.56 5.83 12.04
C LYS A 182 -21.34 5.95 11.13
N GLU A 183 -20.31 5.12 11.33
CA GLU A 183 -19.13 5.11 10.44
C GLU A 183 -19.50 4.69 9.01
N CYS A 184 -20.56 3.89 8.86
CA CYS A 184 -21.02 3.39 7.58
C CYS A 184 -22.02 4.33 6.91
N GLU A 185 -22.91 4.94 7.69
CA GLU A 185 -23.78 6.02 7.20
C GLU A 185 -22.94 7.16 6.60
N ASP A 186 -21.93 7.63 7.34
CA ASP A 186 -21.01 8.68 6.87
C ASP A 186 -20.25 8.26 5.59
N ALA A 187 -19.94 6.96 5.43
CA ALA A 187 -19.25 6.44 4.25
C ALA A 187 -20.17 6.26 3.03
N ASN A 188 -21.44 5.90 3.25
CA ASN A 188 -22.43 5.77 2.19
C ASN A 188 -22.84 7.15 1.65
N ASP A 189 -23.08 8.11 2.53
CA ASP A 189 -23.39 9.51 2.17
C ASP A 189 -22.27 10.12 1.31
N ALA A 190 -21.02 9.76 1.61
CA ALA A 190 -19.84 10.20 0.88
C ALA A 190 -19.75 9.58 -0.53
N GLU A 191 -20.00 8.29 -0.70
CA GLU A 191 -19.93 7.63 -2.02
C GLU A 191 -21.01 8.13 -2.99
N GLU A 192 -22.23 8.36 -2.50
CA GLU A 192 -23.30 8.94 -3.34
C GLU A 192 -22.91 10.30 -3.92
N GLU A 193 -22.09 11.06 -3.18
CA GLU A 193 -21.62 12.36 -3.63
C GLU A 193 -20.49 12.29 -4.65
N ILE A 194 -19.53 11.38 -4.45
CA ILE A 194 -18.47 11.14 -5.42
C ILE A 194 -19.10 10.79 -6.78
N GLN A 195 -20.09 9.89 -6.77
CA GLN A 195 -20.83 9.52 -7.98
C GLN A 195 -21.60 10.69 -8.60
N ALA A 196 -22.21 11.56 -7.79
CA ALA A 196 -22.90 12.75 -8.27
C ALA A 196 -21.94 13.79 -8.86
N SER A 197 -20.75 13.95 -8.29
CA SER A 197 -19.69 14.84 -8.80
C SER A 197 -19.09 14.34 -10.11
N GLU A 198 -18.84 13.03 -10.24
CA GLU A 198 -18.34 12.43 -11.47
C GLU A 198 -19.39 12.43 -12.60
N GLY A 199 -20.67 12.26 -12.27
CA GLY A 199 -21.78 12.31 -13.23
C GLY A 199 -22.13 13.71 -13.75
N GLY A 200 -21.79 14.78 -13.01
CA GLY A 200 -22.06 16.17 -13.41
C GLY A 200 -21.04 16.79 -14.36
N GLY A 201 -19.89 16.15 -14.60
CA GLY A 201 -18.81 16.67 -15.44
C GLY A 201 -18.98 16.44 -16.95
N GLY A 202 -20.08 15.81 -17.39
CA GLY A 202 -20.31 15.40 -18.78
C GLY A 202 -21.10 16.37 -19.66
N GLU A 203 -21.69 17.44 -19.12
CA GLU A 203 -22.49 18.40 -19.89
C GLU A 203 -21.82 19.78 -19.93
N SER A 204 -20.71 19.88 -20.64
CA SER A 204 -20.16 21.15 -21.16
C SER A 204 -19.17 20.88 -22.29
N ALA A 205 -19.71 20.55 -23.46
CA ALA A 205 -19.03 20.66 -24.76
C ALA A 205 -20.06 21.04 -25.82
#